data_AF-A0A359MSD1-F1
#
_entry.id   AF-A0A359MSD1-F1
#
_cell.length_a   1.000
_cell.length_b   1.000
_cell.length_c   1.000
_cell.angle_alpha   90.00
_cell.angle_beta   90.00
_cell.angle_gamma   90.00
#
_symmetry.space_group_name_H-M   'P 1'
#
loop_
_entity.id
_entity.type
_entity.pdbx_description
1 polymer ?
#
loop_
_entity_poly.entity_id
_entity_poly.type
_entity_poly.pdbx_seq_one_letter_code
_entity_poly.pdbx_strand_id
1 'polypeptide(L)'
;MSNLLEQASQRVIEINKAMSEIEKFEDIISAGRDAEIAFADKGNTKYITVLSPEKMQELKDTVLVAIINSKNEKDAELERLLGIDKRKPAVINPEFEKAVQEMEQQKKPDPVED
;
A
#
# COMPACT_ATOMS: atom_id res chain seq x y z
N MET A 1 -5.64 10.69 -32.57
CA MET A 1 -6.43 10.76 -31.32
C MET A 1 -6.71 9.39 -30.71
N SER A 2 -6.75 8.29 -31.49
CA SER A 2 -6.93 6.91 -30.97
C SER A 2 -5.80 6.43 -30.05
N ASN A 3 -4.55 6.75 -30.38
CA ASN A 3 -3.38 6.25 -29.64
C ASN A 3 -3.30 6.73 -28.18
N LEU A 4 -3.79 7.95 -27.87
CA LEU A 4 -3.74 8.48 -26.51
C LEU A 4 -4.78 7.83 -25.59
N LEU A 5 -6.00 7.60 -26.11
CA LEU A 5 -7.07 6.93 -25.38
C LEU A 5 -6.73 5.45 -25.13
N GLU A 6 -6.09 4.81 -26.11
CA GLU A 6 -5.64 3.42 -26.01
C GLU A 6 -4.52 3.26 -24.98
N GLN A 7 -3.53 4.17 -24.96
CA GLN A 7 -2.50 4.21 -23.92
C GLN A 7 -3.07 4.50 -22.53
N ALA A 8 -4.03 5.41 -22.41
CA ALA A 8 -4.67 5.73 -21.13
C ALA A 8 -5.48 4.52 -20.61
N SER A 9 -6.21 3.85 -21.48
CA SER A 9 -6.95 2.61 -21.16
C SER A 9 -6.00 1.52 -20.67
N GLN A 10 -4.89 1.30 -21.39
CA GLN A 10 -3.90 0.30 -21.02
C GLN A 10 -3.26 0.58 -19.65
N ARG A 11 -2.95 1.85 -19.35
CA ARG A 11 -2.44 2.24 -18.03
C ARG A 11 -3.43 1.98 -16.90
N VAL A 12 -4.72 2.24 -17.11
CA VAL A 12 -5.75 1.96 -16.09
C VAL A 12 -5.83 0.46 -15.80
N ILE A 13 -5.72 -0.38 -16.83
CA ILE A 13 -5.69 -1.85 -16.66
C ILE A 13 -4.48 -2.27 -15.83
N GLU A 14 -3.30 -1.74 -16.11
CA GLU A 14 -2.06 -2.04 -15.37
C GLU A 14 -2.14 -1.60 -13.91
N ILE A 15 -2.66 -0.39 -13.65
CA ILE A 15 -2.88 0.14 -12.30
C ILE A 15 -3.84 -0.75 -11.51
N ASN A 16 -4.98 -1.12 -12.10
CA ASN A 16 -5.96 -1.98 -11.43
C ASN A 16 -5.39 -3.37 -11.11
N LYS A 17 -4.56 -3.92 -12.01
CA LYS A 17 -3.89 -5.19 -11.79
C LYS A 17 -2.90 -5.11 -10.62
N ALA A 18 -2.05 -4.08 -10.60
CA ALA A 18 -1.09 -3.86 -9.52
C ALA A 18 -1.79 -3.67 -8.15
N MET A 19 -2.87 -2.88 -8.09
CA MET A 19 -3.66 -2.74 -6.87
C MET A 19 -4.25 -4.07 -6.40
N SER A 20 -4.83 -4.87 -7.30
CA SER A 20 -5.36 -6.18 -6.95
C SER A 20 -4.29 -7.16 -6.46
N GLU A 21 -3.06 -7.06 -6.98
CA GLU A 21 -1.93 -7.85 -6.48
C GLU A 21 -1.51 -7.41 -5.06
N ILE A 22 -1.48 -6.10 -4.79
CA ILE A 22 -1.16 -5.54 -3.47
C ILE A 22 -2.20 -5.97 -2.42
N GLU A 23 -3.49 -5.88 -2.73
CA GLU A 23 -4.57 -6.33 -1.84
C GLU A 23 -4.40 -7.81 -1.46
N LYS A 24 -4.09 -8.67 -2.45
CA LYS A 24 -3.80 -10.10 -2.19
C LYS A 24 -2.58 -10.30 -1.29
N PHE A 25 -1.54 -9.50 -1.46
CA PHE A 25 -0.39 -9.55 -0.56
C PHE A 25 -0.75 -9.13 0.86
N GLU A 26 -1.58 -8.11 1.03
CA GLU A 26 -2.05 -7.68 2.35
C GLU A 26 -2.88 -8.77 3.04
N ASP A 27 -3.77 -9.43 2.31
CA ASP A 27 -4.54 -10.58 2.81
C ASP A 27 -3.61 -11.72 3.24
N ILE A 28 -2.60 -12.06 2.43
CA ILE A 28 -1.63 -13.11 2.72
C ILE A 28 -0.76 -12.74 3.94
N ILE A 29 -0.29 -11.49 4.04
CA ILE A 29 0.53 -11.02 5.16
C ILE A 29 -0.30 -11.07 6.45
N SER A 30 -1.56 -10.63 6.39
CA SER A 30 -2.49 -10.65 7.52
C SER A 30 -2.74 -12.07 8.00
N ALA A 31 -3.06 -12.99 7.09
CA ALA A 31 -3.25 -14.41 7.42
C ALA A 31 -1.94 -15.08 7.88
N GLY A 32 -0.81 -14.69 7.32
CA GLY A 32 0.51 -15.27 7.58
C GLY A 32 1.10 -14.93 8.94
N ARG A 33 0.68 -13.83 9.58
CA ARG A 33 1.20 -13.42 10.91
C ARG A 33 1.02 -14.50 11.98
N ASP A 34 -0.15 -15.13 12.00
CA ASP A 34 -0.50 -16.13 13.00
C ASP A 34 -0.47 -17.57 12.44
N ALA A 35 -0.09 -17.74 11.17
CA ALA A 35 -0.14 -19.02 10.49
C ALA A 35 0.97 -20.00 10.93
N GLU A 36 0.69 -21.29 10.80
CA GLU A 36 1.67 -22.37 10.92
C GLU A 36 2.21 -22.76 9.54
N ILE A 37 3.49 -23.13 9.46
CA ILE A 37 4.08 -23.58 8.20
C ILE A 37 3.80 -25.07 8.03
N ALA A 38 3.13 -25.41 6.93
CA ALA A 38 2.82 -26.78 6.57
C ALA A 38 3.02 -27.05 5.08
N PHE A 39 3.35 -28.28 4.74
CA PHE A 39 3.38 -28.79 3.38
C PHE A 39 2.08 -29.52 3.09
N ALA A 40 1.38 -29.14 2.03
CA ALA A 40 0.20 -29.87 1.55
C ALA A 40 0.56 -30.73 0.34
N ASP A 41 0.29 -32.04 0.40
CA ASP A 41 0.41 -32.98 -0.74
C ASP A 41 -0.82 -33.89 -0.79
N LYS A 42 -1.56 -33.84 -1.91
CA LYS A 42 -2.74 -34.69 -2.20
C LYS A 42 -3.74 -34.80 -1.04
N GLY A 43 -4.05 -33.68 -0.40
CA GLY A 43 -5.00 -33.61 0.71
C GLY A 43 -4.42 -33.96 2.09
N ASN A 44 -3.14 -34.30 2.18
CA ASN A 44 -2.43 -34.42 3.45
C ASN A 44 -1.66 -33.14 3.76
N THR A 45 -1.87 -32.60 4.95
CA THR A 45 -1.13 -31.44 5.47
C THR A 45 -0.12 -31.93 6.50
N LYS A 46 1.17 -31.75 6.23
CA LYS A 46 2.27 -32.03 7.16
C LYS A 46 2.80 -30.73 7.72
N TYR A 47 2.57 -30.51 9.00
CA TYR A 47 3.11 -29.37 9.73
C TYR A 47 4.61 -29.54 9.95
N ILE A 48 5.36 -28.46 9.81
CA ILE A 48 6.75 -28.44 10.25
C ILE A 48 6.74 -28.36 11.78
N THR A 49 6.78 -29.51 12.47
CA THR A 49 6.76 -29.58 13.95
C THR A 49 8.12 -29.87 14.56
N VAL A 50 9.14 -30.12 13.73
CA VAL A 50 10.46 -30.62 14.15
C VAL A 50 11.47 -29.51 14.45
N LEU A 51 11.12 -28.25 14.15
CA LEU A 51 11.97 -27.11 14.46
C LEU A 51 11.73 -26.68 15.92
N SER A 52 12.78 -26.26 16.62
CA SER A 52 12.58 -25.55 17.89
C SER A 52 11.70 -24.32 17.65
N PRO A 53 10.94 -23.84 18.65
CA PRO A 53 10.11 -22.64 18.50
C PRO A 53 10.88 -21.43 17.94
N GLU A 54 12.14 -21.27 18.34
CA GLU A 54 13.04 -20.22 17.85
C GLU A 54 13.32 -20.37 16.34
N LYS A 55 13.62 -21.58 15.88
CA LYS A 55 13.89 -21.86 14.46
C LYS A 55 12.63 -21.78 13.59
N MET A 56 11.48 -22.12 14.17
CA MET A 56 10.18 -21.89 13.53
C MET A 56 9.92 -20.39 13.36
N GLN A 57 10.14 -19.60 14.41
CA GLN A 57 9.95 -18.14 14.34
C GLN A 57 10.90 -17.50 13.32
N GLU A 58 12.18 -17.88 13.32
CA GLU A 58 13.17 -17.40 12.33
C GLU A 58 12.74 -17.71 10.89
N LEU A 59 12.17 -18.91 10.65
CA LEU A 59 11.65 -19.28 9.34
C LEU A 59 10.41 -18.45 8.97
N LYS A 60 9.46 -18.26 9.91
CA LYS A 60 8.28 -17.40 9.70
C LYS A 60 8.69 -15.97 9.35
N ASP A 61 9.61 -15.41 10.11
CA ASP A 61 10.12 -14.05 9.91
C ASP A 61 10.79 -13.92 8.53
N THR A 62 11.60 -14.91 8.14
CA THR A 62 12.25 -14.94 6.81
C THR A 62 11.22 -14.93 5.67
N VAL A 63 10.18 -15.76 5.77
CA VAL A 63 9.10 -15.83 4.77
C VAL A 63 8.32 -14.52 4.74
N LEU A 64 7.96 -13.96 5.90
CA LEU A 64 7.26 -12.68 6.00
C LEU A 64 8.06 -11.54 5.39
N VAL A 65 9.37 -11.46 5.67
CA VAL A 65 10.25 -10.44 5.08
C VAL A 65 10.30 -10.56 3.56
N ALA A 66 10.38 -11.77 3.02
CA ALA A 66 10.37 -11.97 1.56
C ALA A 66 9.06 -11.48 0.93
N ILE A 67 7.91 -11.77 1.56
CA ILE A 67 6.60 -11.32 1.09
C ILE A 67 6.49 -9.79 1.16
N ILE A 68 6.92 -9.18 2.27
CA ILE A 68 6.91 -7.72 2.46
C ILE A 68 7.79 -7.04 1.41
N ASN A 69 8.98 -7.58 1.14
CA ASN A 69 9.87 -7.02 0.10
C ASN A 69 9.21 -7.08 -1.28
N SER A 70 8.57 -8.21 -1.62
CA SER A 70 7.83 -8.33 -2.88
C SER A 70 6.65 -7.35 -2.98
N LYS A 71 5.93 -7.10 -1.88
CA LYS A 71 4.88 -6.07 -1.82
C LYS A 71 5.47 -4.68 -2.06
N ASN A 72 6.58 -4.34 -1.39
CA ASN A 72 7.23 -3.03 -1.52
C ASN A 72 7.70 -2.77 -2.97
N GLU A 73 8.20 -3.80 -3.65
CA GLU A 73 8.54 -3.70 -5.08
C GLU A 73 7.32 -3.37 -5.94
N LYS A 74 6.16 -3.97 -5.63
CA LYS A 74 4.89 -3.70 -6.31
C LYS A 74 4.32 -2.33 -5.99
N ASP A 75 4.42 -1.88 -4.74
CA ASP A 75 4.05 -0.52 -4.34
C ASP A 75 4.88 0.51 -5.12
N ALA A 76 6.20 0.30 -5.24
CA ALA A 76 7.07 1.19 -6.01
C ALA A 76 6.74 1.16 -7.52
N GLU A 77 6.35 0.02 -8.08
CA GLU A 77 5.85 -0.09 -9.46
C GLU A 77 4.56 0.71 -9.64
N LEU A 78 3.62 0.59 -8.70
CA LEU A 78 2.36 1.33 -8.72
C LEU A 78 2.59 2.85 -8.61
N GLU A 79 3.46 3.30 -7.72
CA GLU A 79 3.83 4.71 -7.58
C GLU A 79 4.36 5.31 -8.90
N ARG A 80 5.18 4.54 -9.64
CA ARG A 80 5.67 4.92 -10.96
C ARG A 80 4.56 5.00 -12.01
N LEU A 81 3.64 4.03 -12.01
CA LEU A 81 2.50 4.02 -12.93
C LEU A 81 1.57 5.23 -12.68
N LEU A 82 1.37 5.59 -11.42
CA LEU A 82 0.59 6.75 -10.98
C LEU A 82 1.36 8.08 -11.13
N GLY A 83 2.64 8.04 -11.47
CA GLY A 83 3.52 9.21 -11.58
C GLY A 83 3.71 9.96 -10.25
N ILE A 84 3.52 9.27 -9.12
CA ILE A 84 3.69 9.81 -7.76
C ILE A 84 5.18 10.02 -7.48
N ASP A 85 6.02 9.11 -7.97
CA ASP A 85 7.50 9.18 -7.91
C ASP A 85 8.09 10.45 -8.54
N LYS A 86 7.34 11.11 -9.43
CA LYS A 86 7.73 12.34 -10.15
C LYS A 86 7.04 13.60 -9.65
N ARG A 87 6.17 13.51 -8.64
CA ARG A 87 5.52 14.70 -8.08
C ARG A 87 6.60 15.56 -7.42
N LYS A 88 6.79 16.78 -7.93
CA LYS A 88 7.50 17.82 -7.18
C LYS A 88 6.73 18.04 -5.87
N PRO A 89 7.43 18.31 -4.74
CA PRO A 89 6.77 18.74 -3.52
C PRO A 89 5.76 19.83 -3.87
N ALA A 90 4.54 19.73 -3.36
CA ALA A 90 3.54 20.77 -3.56
C ALA A 90 4.14 22.08 -3.03
N VAL A 91 4.52 22.98 -3.93
CA VAL A 91 4.91 24.33 -3.55
C VAL A 91 3.61 25.00 -3.16
N ILE A 92 3.36 25.14 -1.86
CA ILE A 92 2.20 25.85 -1.37
C ILE A 92 2.28 27.26 -1.97
N ASN A 93 1.26 27.65 -2.72
CA ASN A 93 1.21 28.98 -3.31
C ASN A 93 1.17 30.01 -2.15
N PRO A 94 2.14 30.93 -2.04
CA PRO A 94 2.16 31.94 -0.97
C PRO A 94 0.89 32.80 -0.93
N GLU A 95 0.21 32.98 -2.07
CA GLU A 95 -1.06 33.69 -2.14
C GLU A 95 -2.20 32.87 -1.50
N PHE A 96 -2.14 31.55 -1.60
CA PHE A 96 -3.11 30.66 -0.95
C PHE A 96 -2.93 30.68 0.57
N GLU A 97 -1.70 30.66 1.08
CA GLU A 97 -1.44 30.80 2.52
C GLU A 97 -1.97 32.13 3.08
N LYS A 98 -1.74 33.23 2.34
CA LYS A 98 -2.30 34.54 2.72
C LYS A 98 -3.82 34.54 2.73
N ALA A 99 -4.47 33.99 1.70
CA ALA A 99 -5.92 33.93 1.63
C ALA A 99 -6.52 33.10 2.77
N VAL A 100 -5.88 31.99 3.16
CA VAL A 100 -6.32 31.16 4.30
C VAL A 100 -6.15 31.91 5.63
N GLN A 101 -5.03 32.60 5.82
CA GLN A 101 -4.80 33.42 7.03
C GLN A 101 -5.80 34.58 7.14
N GLU A 102 -6.14 35.23 6.03
CA GLU A 102 -7.14 36.29 6.00
C GLU A 102 -8.55 35.77 6.32
N MET A 103 -8.90 34.56 5.84
CA MET A 103 -10.17 33.92 6.17
C MET A 103 -10.25 33.50 7.65
N GLU A 104 -9.15 33.02 8.24
CA GLU A 104 -9.09 32.69 9.67
C GLU A 104 -9.20 33.94 10.56
N GLN A 105 -8.64 35.08 10.13
CA GLN A 105 -8.77 36.35 10.86
C GLN A 105 -10.16 36.98 10.74
N GLN A 106 -10.91 36.68 9.67
CA GLN A 106 -12.29 37.16 9.49
C GLN A 106 -13.34 36.31 10.21
N LYS A 107 -12.96 35.18 10.81
CA LYS A 107 -13.84 34.36 11.64
C LYS A 107 -14.13 35.12 12.94
N LYS A 108 -15.19 35.94 12.94
CA LYS A 108 -15.75 36.52 14.16
C LYS A 108 -16.10 35.38 15.13
N PRO A 109 -15.85 35.53 16.44
CA PRO A 109 -16.32 34.55 17.41
C PRO A 109 -17.84 34.47 17.33
N ASP A 110 -18.38 33.25 17.36
CA ASP A 110 -19.82 33.03 17.43
C ASP A 110 -20.39 33.81 18.62
N PRO A 111 -21.56 34.46 18.49
CA PRO A 111 -22.16 35.17 19.59
C PRO A 111 -22.48 34.16 20.69
N VAL A 112 -21.94 34.40 21.88
CA VAL A 112 -22.30 33.65 23.08
C VAL A 112 -23.75 34.00 23.38
N GLU A 113 -24.65 33.04 23.21
CA GLU A 113 -26.05 33.18 23.65
C GLU A 113 -26.06 33.17 25.19
N ASP A 114 -26.50 34.29 25.79
CA ASP A 114 -26.84 34.41 27.22
C ASP A 114 -28.20 33.76 27.52
#